data_AF-A0A7V9H525-F1
#
_entry.id   AF-A0A7V9H525-F1
#
_cell.length_a   1.000
_cell.length_b   1.000
_cell.length_c   1.000
_cell.angle_alpha   90.00
_cell.angle_beta   90.00
_cell.angle_gamma   90.00
#
_symmetry.space_group_name_H-M   'P 1'
#
loop_
_entity.id
_entity.type
_entity.pdbx_description
1 polymer ?
#
loop_
_entity_poly.entity_id
_entity_poly.type
_entity_poly.pdbx_seq_one_letter_code
_entity_poly.pdbx_strand_id
1 'polypeptide(L)' 'MAFVQVGNENSAPVELYYEDHGSGSPVVLIHGWPLSGRSWENQVPALVDAGHRV' A
#
# COMPACT_ATOMS: atom_id res chain seq x y z
N MET A 1 9.87 -0.43 5.28
CA MET A 1 8.56 -0.77 5.85
C MET A 1 8.00 0.51 6.43
N ALA A 2 6.92 1.03 5.86
CA ALA A 2 6.33 2.30 6.28
C ALA A 2 4.94 2.06 6.88
N PHE A 3 4.57 2.90 7.83
CA PHE A 3 3.29 2.83 8.55
C PHE A 3 2.66 4.21 8.58
N VAL A 4 1.33 4.24 8.52
CA VAL A 4 0.54 5.46 8.74
C VAL A 4 -0.41 5.23 9.90
N GLN A 5 -0.36 6.10 10.90
CA GLN A 5 -1.29 6.05 12.02
C GLN A 5 -2.67 6.57 11.55
N VAL A 6 -3.69 5.74 11.74
CA VAL A 6 -5.08 6.05 11.34
C VAL A 6 -6.01 6.27 12.53
N GLY A 7 -5.54 6.01 13.74
CA GLY A 7 -6.30 6.23 14.95
C GLY A 7 -5.59 5.72 16.20
N ASN A 8 -6.36 5.54 17.26
CA ASN A 8 -5.93 4.98 18.52
C ASN A 8 -6.99 4.01 19.02
N GLU A 9 -6.55 2.89 19.58
CA GLU A 9 -7.39 1.94 20.31
C GLU A 9 -6.89 1.90 21.76
N ASN A 10 -7.71 2.37 22.70
CA ASN A 10 -7.31 2.59 24.09
C ASN A 10 -6.05 3.47 24.18
N SER A 11 -4.94 2.91 24.65
CA SER A 11 -3.65 3.59 24.77
C SER A 11 -2.69 3.28 23.61
N ALA A 12 -3.07 2.42 22.66
CA ALA A 12 -2.20 2.00 21.55
C ALA A 12 -2.56 2.72 20.23
N PRO A 13 -1.58 3.08 19.39
CA PRO A 13 -1.85 3.58 18.05
C PRO A 13 -2.33 2.45 17.13
N VAL A 14 -3.28 2.76 16.24
CA VAL A 14 -3.67 1.87 15.15
C VAL A 14 -2.95 2.34 13.89
N GLU A 15 -2.13 1.46 13.33
CA GLU A 15 -1.27 1.77 12.19
C GLU A 15 -1.57 0.84 11.01
N LEU A 16 -1.61 1.40 9.81
CA LEU A 16 -1.71 0.65 8.57
C LEU A 16 -0.33 0.59 7.90
N TYR A 17 0.09 -0.64 7.60
CA TYR A 17 1.26 -0.86 6.77
C TYR A 17 0.98 -0.42 5.33
N TYR A 18 1.96 0.23 4.70
CA TYR A 18 1.92 0.53 3.27
C TYR A 18 3.31 0.44 2.64
N GLU A 19 3.30 0.35 1.32
CA GLU A 19 4.47 0.47 0.47
C GLU A 19 4.22 1.56 -0.57
N ASP A 20 5.28 2.11 -1.15
CA ASP A 20 5.23 3.21 -2.12
C ASP A 20 6.39 3.04 -3.10
N HIS A 21 6.05 2.71 -4.33
CA HIS A 21 6.99 2.32 -5.38
C HIS A 21 6.86 3.23 -6.60
N GLY A 22 7.98 3.46 -7.28
CA GLY A 22 8.01 4.21 -8.53
C GLY A 22 7.75 5.71 -8.37
N SER A 23 7.33 6.34 -9.46
CA SER A 23 7.04 7.77 -9.54
C SER A 23 6.08 8.03 -10.70
N GLY A 24 5.35 9.14 -10.68
CA GLY A 24 4.33 9.46 -11.69
C GLY A 24 2.93 9.62 -11.07
N SER A 25 1.89 9.42 -11.88
CA SER A 25 0.50 9.51 -11.38
C SER A 25 0.21 8.37 -10.40
N PRO A 26 -0.36 8.67 -9.21
CA PRO A 26 -0.58 7.68 -8.17
C PRO A 26 -1.72 6.71 -8.51
N VAL A 27 -1.48 5.42 -8.30
CA VAL A 27 -2.47 4.34 -8.39
C VAL A 27 -2.52 3.60 -7.06
N VAL A 28 -3.55 3.86 -6.26
CA VAL A 28 -3.70 3.25 -4.92
C VAL A 28 -4.36 1.88 -5.03
N LEU A 29 -3.68 0.83 -4.57
CA LEU A 29 -4.18 -0.54 -4.59
C LEU A 29 -4.73 -0.96 -3.22
N ILE A 30 -6.00 -1.35 -3.16
CA ILE A 30 -6.69 -1.79 -1.93
C ILE A 30 -7.00 -3.29 -2.06
N HIS A 31 -6.47 -4.11 -1.16
CA HIS A 31 -6.63 -5.56 -1.22
C HIS A 31 -8.01 -6.02 -0.71
N GLY A 32 -8.38 -7.25 -1.06
CA GLY A 32 -9.55 -7.94 -0.52
C GLY A 32 -9.22 -8.87 0.64
N TRP A 33 -10.25 -9.50 1.20
CA TRP A 33 -10.12 -10.53 2.24
C TRP A 33 -9.68 -11.89 1.66
N PRO A 34 -8.86 -12.70 2.35
CA PRO A 34 -8.17 -12.45 3.63
C PRO A 34 -6.71 -11.98 3.43
N LEU A 35 -6.42 -11.31 2.31
CA LEU A 35 -5.05 -11.03 1.87
C LEU A 35 -4.49 -9.74 2.50
N SER A 36 -3.36 -9.27 1.96
CA SER A 36 -2.71 -7.99 2.29
C SER A 36 -2.26 -7.29 1.00
N GLY A 37 -1.62 -6.13 1.10
CA GLY A 37 -1.06 -5.43 -0.07
C GLY A 37 -0.16 -6.30 -0.97
N ARG A 38 0.46 -7.36 -0.42
CA ARG A 38 1.26 -8.33 -1.19
C ARG A 38 0.48 -9.09 -2.26
N SER A 39 -0.85 -9.15 -2.19
CA SER A 39 -1.66 -9.77 -3.25
C SER A 39 -1.46 -9.10 -4.61
N TRP A 40 -0.94 -7.87 -4.62
CA TRP A 40 -0.67 -7.09 -5.82
C TRP A 40 0.74 -7.27 -6.40
N GLU A 41 1.52 -8.26 -5.92
CA GLU A 41 2.91 -8.47 -6.36
C GLU A 41 3.10 -8.63 -7.88
N ASN A 42 2.06 -9.09 -8.59
CA ASN A 42 2.09 -9.19 -10.06
C ASN A 42 1.70 -7.88 -10.77
N GLN A 43 0.96 -7.00 -10.11
CA GLN A 43 0.48 -5.75 -10.68
C GLN A 43 1.44 -4.60 -10.43
N VAL A 44 2.09 -4.57 -9.26
CA VAL A 44 3.02 -3.50 -8.88
C VAL A 44 4.13 -3.31 -9.92
N PRO A 45 4.89 -4.35 -10.36
CA PRO A 45 5.94 -4.16 -11.36
C PRO A 45 5.40 -3.63 -12.68
N ALA A 46 4.28 -4.16 -13.17
CA ALA A 46 3.69 -3.75 -14.44
C ALA A 46 3.22 -2.28 -14.43
N LEU A 47 2.66 -1.82 -13.31
CA LEU A 47 2.23 -0.42 -13.15
C LEU A 47 3.42 0.53 -13.00
N VAL A 48 4.46 0.12 -12.28
CA VAL A 48 5.71 0.89 -12.15
C VAL A 48 6.41 1.00 -13.51
N ASP A 49 6.51 -0.09 -14.27
CA ASP A 49 7.09 -0.11 -15.62
C ASP A 49 6.29 0.77 -16.61
N ALA A 50 4.98 0.90 -16.38
CA ALA A 50 4.12 1.82 -17.13
C ALA A 50 4.25 3.30 -16.70
N GLY A 51 5.09 3.61 -15.71
CA GLY A 51 5.37 4.98 -15.25
C GLY A 51 4.40 5.51 -14.19
N HIS A 52 3.74 4.62 -13.45
CA HIS A 52 2.91 4.99 -12.30
C HIS A 52 3.69 4.93 -10.98
N ARG A 53 3.24 5.74 -10.01
CA ARG A 53 3.58 5.57 -8.60
C ARG A 53 2.51 4.68 -7.96
N VAL A 54 2.91 3.60 -7.31
CA VAL A 54 2.02 2.56 -6.78
C VAL A 54 2.22 2.40 -5.29
#